data_AF-A0A412CIZ7-F1
#
_entry.id   AF-A0A412CIZ7-F1
#
_cell.length_a   1.000
_cell.length_b   1.000
_cell.length_c   1.000
_cell.angle_alpha   90.00
_cell.angle_beta   90.00
_cell.angle_gamma   90.00
#
_symmetry.space_group_name_H-M   'P 1'
#
loop_
_entity.id
_entity.type
_entity.pdbx_description
1 polymer ?
#
loop_
_entity_poly.entity_id
_entity_poly.type
_entity_poly.pdbx_seq_one_letter_code
_entity_poly.pdbx_strand_id
1 'polypeptide(L)'
;MKHFKDLFSILCLLFITSAFVACDDDNDEYATDDETILSVPQDDLIFTYEGEAKTINVTASENTFVASVTTGDETWAHVSTANNSVKIVVDENVDQQERSTTLTVKLNDARSRIRVKQDAAPAPEAKPKTFTVPTFTGTDKTFVYKLMDGNTQVGEICREYLCSSGNIDKQAIVVYPMVGNSADLTRGFVVSVLDQVYEEDMPTEVFNVSSEPIHNGSVAFDKSANSISSYIAGTKAAPAQFLSISNSGEIKAVEALSDETLTTAPYYATDASGNNYGIVKIGTQYWMQYNLKTTKLANGSDIATGITGADAWKTTAAYRESSSPENPDAGFLYNAVACGYLSGAFADAISPEGFTIPSNEKWSSLVSYLSGTNTVDVGSKLKVTGFGENWNVWYDYKGGTNISGFSAYGIGYGNGDGTLAPDGIKAHVFYLSSTTYGEGLGRFNLNASESSSLLQTEGGFTLGYAIRCIKY
;
A
#
# COMPACT_ATOMS: atom_id res chain seq x y z
N MET A 1 15.53 12.66 59.60
CA MET A 1 16.95 12.42 59.92
C MET A 1 17.78 12.83 58.71
N LYS A 2 18.69 13.80 58.92
CA LYS A 2 19.96 14.14 58.24
C LYS A 2 20.06 13.97 56.71
N HIS A 3 20.18 15.02 55.90
CA HIS A 3 21.33 15.95 55.69
C HIS A 3 22.62 15.32 55.15
N PHE A 4 23.17 15.92 54.08
CA PHE A 4 24.58 16.24 53.72
C PHE A 4 24.61 16.48 52.18
N LYS A 5 24.77 17.64 51.53
CA LYS A 5 25.56 18.91 51.71
C LYS A 5 27.07 18.71 51.83
N ASP A 6 27.79 19.12 50.79
CA ASP A 6 29.10 19.80 50.74
C ASP A 6 29.16 20.46 49.34
N LEU A 7 29.23 21.77 49.09
CA LEU A 7 29.98 22.92 49.63
C LEU A 7 31.49 22.84 49.39
N PHE A 8 31.97 23.56 48.38
CA PHE A 8 33.21 24.33 48.50
C PHE A 8 33.02 25.72 47.88
N SER A 9 33.60 26.70 48.57
CA SER A 9 33.24 28.11 48.59
C SER A 9 34.50 28.96 48.34
N ILE A 10 34.32 30.29 48.20
CA ILE A 10 35.31 31.37 48.45
C ILE A 10 36.22 31.67 47.22
N LEU A 11 36.34 32.90 46.72
CA LEU A 11 36.72 34.13 47.45
C LEU A 11 36.21 35.43 46.78
N CYS A 12 35.71 36.34 47.61
CA CYS A 12 35.43 37.75 47.33
C CYS A 12 36.72 38.57 47.13
N LEU A 13 36.65 39.62 46.30
CA LEU A 13 37.38 40.86 46.60
C LEU A 13 36.59 42.07 46.13
N LEU A 14 36.24 42.89 47.13
CA LEU A 14 35.53 44.16 47.11
C LEU A 14 36.53 45.17 47.65
N PHE A 15 36.78 46.29 46.98
CA PHE A 15 37.47 47.53 47.43
C PHE A 15 37.79 48.36 46.16
N ILE A 16 37.67 49.69 46.02
CA ILE A 16 37.39 50.85 46.86
C ILE A 16 36.85 51.95 45.92
N THR A 17 35.88 52.73 46.39
CA THR A 17 35.48 54.01 45.81
C THR A 17 36.54 55.08 46.07
N SER A 18 37.03 55.75 45.04
CA SER A 18 37.68 57.06 45.15
C SER A 18 37.26 57.94 43.98
N ALA A 19 36.48 58.98 44.29
CA ALA A 19 36.16 60.05 43.37
C ALA A 19 37.38 60.98 43.23
N PHE A 20 37.81 61.21 41.99
CA PHE A 20 38.52 62.42 41.60
C PHE A 20 37.77 63.01 40.42
N VAL A 21 37.33 64.27 40.58
CA VAL A 21 36.88 65.11 39.49
C VAL A 21 38.13 65.71 38.85
N ALA A 22 38.36 65.41 37.59
CA ALA A 22 39.21 66.17 36.70
C ALA A 22 38.40 66.41 35.42
N CYS A 23 38.13 67.67 35.11
CA CYS A 23 37.67 68.07 33.79
C CYS A 23 38.80 67.80 32.79
N ASP A 24 38.50 67.08 31.72
CA ASP A 24 38.99 67.47 30.40
C ASP A 24 37.94 67.12 29.36
N ASP A 25 37.71 68.07 28.46
CA ASP A 25 36.88 67.96 27.27
C ASP A 25 37.41 66.80 26.41
N ASP A 26 36.57 65.80 26.12
CA ASP A 26 36.53 65.17 24.80
C ASP A 26 35.24 64.37 24.68
N ASN A 27 34.44 64.81 23.71
CA ASN A 27 33.17 64.21 23.33
C ASN A 27 33.46 62.97 22.47
N ASP A 28 33.85 61.87 23.12
CA ASP A 28 33.85 60.56 22.48
C ASP A 28 32.43 59.99 22.52
N GLU A 29 31.77 60.12 21.37
CA GLU A 29 30.59 59.35 21.01
C GLU A 29 30.91 57.86 21.22
N TYR A 30 30.34 57.27 22.27
CA TYR A 30 30.39 55.81 22.46
C TYR A 30 29.69 55.17 21.26
N ALA A 31 30.47 54.82 20.24
CA ALA A 31 30.04 53.84 19.26
C ALA A 31 29.72 52.57 20.05
N THR A 32 28.42 52.28 20.19
CA THR A 32 27.99 50.92 20.51
C THR A 32 28.47 50.06 19.36
N ASP A 33 29.57 49.34 19.59
CA ASP A 33 30.06 48.34 18.66
C ASP A 33 28.98 47.25 18.64
N ASP A 34 28.05 47.34 17.69
CA ASP A 34 27.03 46.32 17.48
C ASP A 34 27.76 45.02 17.13
N GLU A 35 27.93 44.14 18.11
CA GLU A 35 28.61 42.87 17.92
C GLU A 35 27.98 42.14 16.73
N THR A 36 28.77 41.93 15.67
CA THR A 36 28.31 41.20 14.49
C THR A 36 28.10 39.73 14.87
N ILE A 37 26.84 39.31 14.94
CA ILE A 37 26.46 37.91 15.22
C ILE A 37 26.26 37.22 13.88
N LEU A 38 26.94 36.10 13.66
CA LEU A 38 26.71 35.21 12.52
C LEU A 38 26.91 33.76 12.94
N SER A 39 25.85 32.97 12.85
CA SER A 39 25.87 31.54 13.14
C SER A 39 25.03 30.76 12.13
N VAL A 40 25.53 29.58 11.77
CA VAL A 40 24.89 28.61 10.88
C VAL A 40 24.97 27.21 11.53
N PRO A 41 24.21 26.21 11.06
CA PRO A 41 24.39 24.83 11.52
C PRO A 41 25.84 24.36 11.34
N GLN A 42 26.39 23.62 12.30
CA GLN A 42 27.78 23.13 12.22
C GLN A 42 27.92 21.79 11.48
N ASP A 43 26.81 21.10 11.22
CA ASP A 43 26.82 19.82 10.53
C ASP A 43 27.00 19.99 9.02
N ASP A 44 27.73 19.05 8.41
CA ASP A 44 27.89 18.96 6.96
C ASP A 44 26.52 18.80 6.27
N LEU A 45 26.34 19.48 5.14
CA LEU A 45 25.21 19.25 4.25
C LEU A 45 25.52 18.09 3.32
N ILE A 46 25.01 16.91 3.63
CA ILE A 46 25.20 15.69 2.84
C ILE A 46 24.04 15.53 1.85
N PHE A 47 24.33 15.44 0.56
CA PHE A 47 23.37 15.23 -0.52
C PHE A 47 23.61 13.87 -1.18
N THR A 48 22.53 13.25 -1.68
CA THR A 48 22.70 12.06 -2.54
C THR A 48 23.27 12.47 -3.90
N TYR A 49 23.61 11.51 -4.76
CA TYR A 49 24.06 11.81 -6.12
C TYR A 49 22.95 12.48 -6.97
N GLU A 50 21.68 12.38 -6.56
CA GLU A 50 20.55 13.02 -7.26
C GLU A 50 20.61 14.55 -7.12
N GLY A 51 19.92 15.26 -8.02
CA GLY A 51 19.73 16.70 -7.89
C GLY A 51 18.76 17.02 -6.75
N GLU A 52 19.21 17.79 -5.77
CA GLU A 52 18.51 17.98 -4.50
C GLU A 52 18.62 19.43 -3.99
N ALA A 53 17.68 19.85 -3.13
CA ALA A 53 17.71 21.16 -2.49
C ALA A 53 17.59 21.06 -0.98
N LYS A 54 18.42 21.81 -0.25
CA LYS A 54 18.34 21.95 1.22
C LYS A 54 18.35 23.41 1.62
N THR A 55 17.62 23.72 2.68
CA THR A 55 17.56 25.07 3.26
C THR A 55 18.10 25.03 4.68
N ILE A 56 18.98 25.97 5.00
CA ILE A 56 19.47 26.21 6.36
C ILE A 56 18.97 27.56 6.86
N ASN A 57 18.75 27.65 8.16
CA ASN A 57 18.49 28.92 8.84
C ASN A 57 19.82 29.53 9.27
N VAL A 58 19.96 30.83 9.08
CA VAL A 58 21.10 31.65 9.48
C VAL A 58 20.66 32.56 10.62
N THR A 59 21.40 32.53 11.72
CA THR A 59 21.25 33.52 12.80
C THR A 59 22.25 34.63 12.53
N ALA A 60 21.76 35.81 12.16
CA ALA A 60 22.57 36.97 11.85
C ALA A 60 22.08 38.20 12.63
N SER A 61 22.97 39.11 13.01
CA SER A 61 22.59 40.41 13.59
C SER A 61 21.85 41.30 12.59
N GLU A 62 22.07 41.08 11.29
CA GLU A 62 21.39 41.78 10.18
C GLU A 62 21.12 40.85 8.99
N ASN A 63 20.10 41.17 8.20
CA ASN A 63 19.68 40.37 7.03
C ASN A 63 20.47 40.71 5.74
N THR A 64 21.67 41.29 5.88
CA THR A 64 22.54 41.75 4.79
C THR A 64 23.65 40.75 4.43
N PHE A 65 23.64 39.56 5.05
CA PHE A 65 24.63 38.52 4.78
C PHE A 65 24.54 38.00 3.34
N VAL A 66 25.69 37.53 2.84
CA VAL A 66 25.80 36.89 1.53
C VAL A 66 26.24 35.44 1.70
N ALA A 67 25.77 34.56 0.82
CA ALA A 67 26.16 33.16 0.81
C ALA A 67 26.68 32.77 -0.58
N SER A 68 27.79 32.02 -0.62
CA SER A 68 28.40 31.54 -1.86
C SER A 68 29.04 30.16 -1.65
N VAL A 69 29.23 29.41 -2.72
CA VAL A 69 30.06 28.19 -2.72
C VAL A 69 31.52 28.52 -3.05
N THR A 70 32.37 27.49 -3.11
CA THR A 70 33.75 27.67 -3.57
C THR A 70 33.75 28.06 -5.04
N THR A 71 34.57 29.04 -5.41
CA THR A 71 34.63 29.55 -6.78
C THR A 71 34.91 28.44 -7.79
N GLY A 72 34.05 28.32 -8.80
CA GLY A 72 34.04 27.27 -9.82
C GLY A 72 32.94 26.23 -9.60
N ASP A 73 32.52 26.03 -8.35
CA ASP A 73 31.47 25.06 -8.01
C ASP A 73 30.05 25.60 -8.22
N GLU A 74 29.89 26.88 -8.57
CA GLU A 74 28.58 27.46 -8.93
C GLU A 74 27.97 26.80 -10.18
N THR A 75 28.76 25.99 -10.90
CA THR A 75 28.32 25.19 -12.04
C THR A 75 27.44 24.01 -11.67
N TRP A 76 27.52 23.54 -10.41
CA TRP A 76 26.74 22.39 -9.92
C TRP A 76 26.11 22.61 -8.55
N ALA A 77 26.54 23.62 -7.78
CA ALA A 77 25.97 23.97 -6.48
C ALA A 77 25.49 25.43 -6.47
N HIS A 78 24.17 25.60 -6.55
CA HIS A 78 23.50 26.89 -6.69
C HIS A 78 23.01 27.39 -5.33
N VAL A 79 23.36 28.63 -4.97
CA VAL A 79 22.99 29.23 -3.69
C VAL A 79 22.05 30.41 -3.90
N SER A 80 21.00 30.47 -3.09
CA SER A 80 20.08 31.61 -3.02
C SER A 80 19.79 31.96 -1.57
N THR A 81 19.59 33.24 -1.28
CA THR A 81 19.29 33.75 0.06
C THR A 81 17.91 34.37 0.11
N ALA A 82 17.18 34.13 1.20
CA ALA A 82 15.88 34.73 1.46
C ALA A 82 15.69 34.93 2.96
N ASN A 83 15.54 36.19 3.40
CA ASN A 83 15.48 36.55 4.81
C ASN A 83 16.66 35.94 5.59
N ASN A 84 16.38 35.18 6.65
CA ASN A 84 17.35 34.45 7.48
C ASN A 84 17.57 33.00 7.02
N SER A 85 17.45 32.74 5.72
CA SER A 85 17.64 31.40 5.17
C SER A 85 18.54 31.40 3.95
N VAL A 86 19.33 30.33 3.83
CA VAL A 86 20.15 30.03 2.66
C VAL A 86 19.65 28.72 2.09
N LYS A 87 19.23 28.73 0.81
CA LYS A 87 18.87 27.54 0.06
C LYS A 87 20.01 27.17 -0.88
N ILE A 88 20.44 25.92 -0.78
CA ILE A 88 21.45 25.29 -1.62
C ILE A 88 20.76 24.26 -2.50
N VAL A 89 20.97 24.33 -3.81
CA VAL A 89 20.49 23.36 -4.79
C VAL A 89 21.71 22.75 -5.47
N VAL A 90 21.86 21.44 -5.39
CA VAL A 90 22.91 20.72 -6.12
C VAL A 90 22.32 20.04 -7.34
N ASP A 91 23.03 20.08 -8.45
CA ASP A 91 22.69 19.32 -9.67
C ASP A 91 23.02 17.83 -9.47
N GLU A 92 22.54 16.96 -10.37
CA GLU A 92 22.91 15.54 -10.36
C GLU A 92 24.44 15.39 -10.45
N ASN A 93 25.01 14.55 -9.60
CA ASN A 93 26.37 14.06 -9.78
C ASN A 93 26.33 12.85 -10.70
N VAL A 94 26.80 13.02 -11.93
CA VAL A 94 26.86 11.95 -12.93
C VAL A 94 28.15 11.12 -12.83
N ASP A 95 29.12 11.58 -12.04
CA ASP A 95 30.42 10.94 -11.86
C ASP A 95 30.35 9.90 -10.75
N GLN A 96 31.03 8.76 -10.95
CA GLN A 96 31.19 7.73 -9.91
C GLN A 96 32.22 8.12 -8.84
N GLN A 97 32.40 9.42 -8.61
CA GLN A 97 33.25 9.97 -7.57
C GLN A 97 32.45 10.97 -6.74
N GLU A 98 32.65 10.92 -5.43
CA GLU A 98 32.12 11.92 -4.52
C GLU A 98 32.68 13.30 -4.89
N ARG A 99 31.83 14.33 -4.80
CA ARG A 99 32.26 15.72 -4.93
C ARG A 99 31.84 16.53 -3.72
N SER A 100 32.55 17.60 -3.43
CA SER A 100 32.22 18.47 -2.31
C SER A 100 32.65 19.91 -2.55
N THR A 101 31.89 20.86 -2.00
CA THR A 101 32.23 22.28 -1.97
C THR A 101 32.10 22.84 -0.55
N THR A 102 32.50 24.09 -0.35
CA THR A 102 32.31 24.82 0.92
C THR A 102 31.31 25.95 0.72
N LEU A 103 30.17 25.87 1.39
CA LEU A 103 29.25 26.99 1.55
C LEU A 103 29.86 27.98 2.54
N THR A 104 30.07 29.22 2.11
CA THR A 104 30.52 30.32 2.96
C THR A 104 29.39 31.33 3.11
N VAL A 105 28.98 31.58 4.36
CA VAL A 105 28.08 32.68 4.71
C VAL A 105 28.92 33.79 5.32
N LYS A 106 28.77 35.02 4.82
CA LYS A 106 29.56 36.18 5.25
C LYS A 106 28.65 37.35 5.62
N LEU A 107 28.92 37.96 6.76
CA LEU A 107 28.33 39.21 7.23
C LEU A 107 29.46 40.10 7.74
N ASN A 108 29.70 41.24 7.08
CA ASN A 108 30.87 42.09 7.34
C ASN A 108 32.17 41.26 7.29
N ASP A 109 32.96 41.25 8.36
CA ASP A 109 34.18 40.43 8.46
C ASP A 109 33.93 39.03 9.06
N ALA A 110 32.75 38.80 9.64
CA ALA A 110 32.36 37.50 10.16
C ALA A 110 32.07 36.52 9.01
N ARG A 111 32.56 35.29 9.15
CA ARG A 111 32.34 34.21 8.20
C ARG A 111 32.03 32.91 8.91
N SER A 112 31.03 32.22 8.39
CA SER A 112 30.68 30.85 8.77
C SER A 112 30.78 29.94 7.56
N ARG A 113 31.19 28.69 7.76
CA ARG A 113 31.39 27.73 6.67
C ARG A 113 30.74 26.40 6.99
N ILE A 114 30.15 25.80 5.98
CA ILE A 114 29.58 24.46 6.03
C ILE A 114 30.09 23.68 4.83
N ARG A 115 30.50 22.44 5.04
CA ARG A 115 30.83 21.55 3.94
C ARG A 115 29.56 21.07 3.28
N VAL A 116 29.51 21.16 1.95
CA VAL A 116 28.48 20.54 1.12
C VAL A 116 29.12 19.32 0.46
N LYS A 117 28.65 18.13 0.83
CA LYS A 117 29.14 16.85 0.31
C LYS A 117 28.04 16.23 -0.56
N GLN A 118 28.39 15.73 -1.74
CA GLN A 118 27.48 15.01 -2.61
C GLN A 118 28.04 13.65 -2.99
N ASP A 119 27.24 12.61 -2.79
CA ASP A 119 27.63 11.24 -3.07
C ASP A 119 27.94 11.00 -4.56
N ALA A 120 28.76 9.97 -4.83
CA ALA A 120 29.05 9.49 -6.17
C ALA A 120 27.81 8.90 -6.86
N ALA A 121 27.70 9.05 -8.18
CA ALA A 121 26.76 8.29 -8.98
C ALA A 121 27.01 6.78 -8.78
N PRO A 122 25.96 5.95 -8.62
CA PRO A 122 26.14 4.52 -8.64
C PRO A 122 26.55 4.05 -10.05
N ALA A 123 27.09 2.83 -10.13
CA ALA A 123 27.30 2.18 -11.42
C ALA A 123 25.98 2.14 -12.23
N PRO A 124 26.00 2.21 -13.57
CA PRO A 124 24.78 2.28 -14.39
C PRO A 124 23.75 1.20 -14.05
N GLU A 125 24.19 -0.04 -13.81
CA GLU A 125 23.37 -1.18 -13.42
C GLU A 125 22.75 -1.07 -12.02
N ALA A 126 23.28 -0.17 -11.19
CA ALA A 126 22.80 0.11 -9.85
C ALA A 126 22.00 1.42 -9.76
N LYS A 127 21.85 2.15 -10.87
CA LYS A 127 20.96 3.31 -10.93
C LYS A 127 19.50 2.86 -10.72
N PRO A 128 18.69 3.63 -9.99
CA PRO A 128 17.25 3.40 -9.92
C PRO A 128 16.66 3.36 -11.33
N LYS A 129 15.86 2.31 -11.60
CA LYS A 129 15.20 2.14 -12.89
C LYS A 129 13.80 2.71 -12.81
N THR A 130 13.34 3.31 -13.91
CA THR A 130 12.03 3.96 -13.97
C THR A 130 10.97 3.11 -14.65
N PHE A 131 9.71 3.41 -14.40
CA PHE A 131 8.58 2.76 -15.03
C PHE A 131 7.33 3.65 -15.06
N THR A 132 6.44 3.33 -15.99
CA THR A 132 5.12 3.94 -16.06
C THR A 132 4.16 3.17 -15.17
N VAL A 133 3.43 3.90 -14.32
CA VAL A 133 2.37 3.30 -13.49
C VAL A 133 1.20 2.89 -14.39
N PRO A 134 0.71 1.64 -14.32
CA PRO A 134 -0.42 1.18 -15.12
C PRO A 134 -1.72 1.90 -14.72
N THR A 135 -2.55 2.21 -15.70
CA THR A 135 -3.89 2.74 -15.47
C THR A 135 -4.87 1.60 -15.22
N PHE A 136 -5.62 1.67 -14.13
CA PHE A 136 -6.74 0.76 -13.88
C PHE A 136 -8.02 1.41 -14.43
N THR A 137 -8.58 0.81 -15.47
CA THR A 137 -9.73 1.37 -16.21
C THR A 137 -11.07 0.80 -15.77
N GLY A 138 -11.10 -0.09 -14.78
CA GLY A 138 -12.33 -0.70 -14.26
C GLY A 138 -12.79 -1.94 -15.04
N THR A 139 -12.15 -2.27 -16.17
CA THR A 139 -12.32 -3.56 -16.86
C THR A 139 -11.15 -4.52 -16.62
N ASP A 140 -10.26 -4.15 -15.70
CA ASP A 140 -9.02 -4.86 -15.44
C ASP A 140 -9.34 -6.23 -14.86
N LYS A 141 -8.92 -7.29 -15.56
CA LYS A 141 -9.12 -8.68 -15.11
C LYS A 141 -8.21 -9.09 -13.96
N THR A 142 -7.33 -8.19 -13.49
CA THR A 142 -6.53 -8.35 -12.28
C THR A 142 -6.18 -6.97 -11.72
N PHE A 143 -6.05 -6.88 -10.40
CA PHE A 143 -5.69 -5.65 -9.68
C PHE A 143 -4.27 -5.71 -9.14
N VAL A 144 -3.51 -6.73 -9.51
CA VAL A 144 -2.10 -6.90 -9.12
C VAL A 144 -1.26 -7.09 -10.37
N TYR A 145 -0.25 -6.24 -10.52
CA TYR A 145 0.74 -6.30 -11.59
C TYR A 145 2.13 -6.51 -11.00
N LYS A 146 2.93 -7.35 -11.64
CA LYS A 146 4.35 -7.50 -11.35
C LYS A 146 5.11 -6.39 -12.07
N LEU A 147 6.09 -5.81 -11.38
CA LEU A 147 7.06 -4.90 -11.97
C LEU A 147 8.35 -5.69 -12.24
N MET A 148 8.76 -5.75 -13.50
CA MET A 148 9.76 -6.69 -14.02
C MET A 148 11.00 -5.96 -14.56
N ASP A 149 12.17 -6.37 -14.07
CA ASP A 149 13.48 -6.10 -14.68
C ASP A 149 13.93 -7.35 -15.44
N GLY A 150 13.67 -7.39 -16.75
CA GLY A 150 13.79 -8.62 -17.54
C GLY A 150 12.89 -9.73 -16.97
N ASN A 151 13.51 -10.80 -16.44
CA ASN A 151 12.80 -11.94 -15.84
C ASN A 151 12.67 -11.86 -14.31
N THR A 152 13.21 -10.81 -13.68
CA THR A 152 13.22 -10.65 -12.23
C THR A 152 12.11 -9.70 -11.81
N GLN A 153 11.25 -10.13 -10.88
CA GLN A 153 10.27 -9.23 -10.27
C GLN A 153 10.96 -8.34 -9.23
N VAL A 154 10.90 -7.03 -9.40
CA VAL A 154 11.53 -6.02 -8.52
C VAL A 154 10.51 -5.20 -7.73
N GLY A 155 9.25 -5.21 -8.14
CA GLY A 155 8.14 -4.62 -7.40
C GLY A 155 6.80 -5.26 -7.71
N GLU A 156 5.77 -4.77 -7.04
CA GLU A 156 4.37 -5.13 -7.24
C GLU A 156 3.50 -3.88 -7.19
N ILE A 157 2.55 -3.78 -8.12
CA ILE A 157 1.62 -2.65 -8.24
C ILE A 157 0.22 -3.18 -7.99
N CYS A 158 -0.44 -2.64 -6.97
CA CYS A 158 -1.74 -3.09 -6.51
C CYS A 158 -2.76 -1.95 -6.62
N ARG A 159 -3.90 -2.20 -7.25
CA ARG A 159 -5.13 -1.46 -6.97
C ARG A 159 -5.83 -2.15 -5.82
N GLU A 160 -5.85 -1.52 -4.66
CA GLU A 160 -6.31 -2.16 -3.43
C GLU A 160 -7.15 -1.22 -2.57
N TYR A 161 -7.93 -1.80 -1.66
CA TYR A 161 -8.69 -1.05 -0.69
C TYR A 161 -7.88 -0.82 0.58
N LEU A 162 -7.62 0.46 0.89
CA LEU A 162 -6.97 0.89 2.12
C LEU A 162 -8.04 1.25 3.14
N CYS A 163 -8.10 0.46 4.22
CA CYS A 163 -9.13 0.56 5.26
C CYS A 163 -8.46 0.80 6.62
N SER A 164 -8.54 2.04 7.11
CA SER A 164 -8.07 2.42 8.45
C SER A 164 -8.92 3.56 8.99
N SER A 165 -9.64 3.30 10.08
CA SER A 165 -10.45 4.31 10.79
C SER A 165 -9.68 5.62 11.01
N GLY A 166 -10.32 6.74 10.67
CA GLY A 166 -9.77 8.09 10.84
C GLY A 166 -8.64 8.48 9.88
N ASN A 167 -8.15 7.55 9.04
CA ASN A 167 -6.99 7.78 8.17
C ASN A 167 -7.36 7.67 6.68
N ILE A 168 -7.88 6.52 6.25
CA ILE A 168 -8.22 6.24 4.85
C ILE A 168 -9.34 5.20 4.74
N ASP A 169 -10.24 5.42 3.79
CA ASP A 169 -11.36 4.54 3.47
C ASP A 169 -11.64 4.57 1.96
N LYS A 170 -10.62 4.24 1.17
CA LYS A 170 -10.61 4.45 -0.30
C LYS A 170 -9.86 3.33 -0.99
N GLN A 171 -10.14 3.11 -2.26
CA GLN A 171 -9.20 2.37 -3.11
C GLN A 171 -8.00 3.25 -3.43
N ALA A 172 -6.85 2.62 -3.65
CA ALA A 172 -5.61 3.29 -4.02
C ALA A 172 -4.79 2.44 -4.98
N ILE A 173 -3.95 3.07 -5.79
CA ILE A 173 -2.87 2.41 -6.52
C ILE A 173 -1.61 2.52 -5.67
N VAL A 174 -1.07 1.38 -5.25
CA VAL A 174 0.10 1.30 -4.37
C VAL A 174 1.19 0.47 -5.02
N VAL A 175 2.44 0.93 -4.94
CA VAL A 175 3.60 0.17 -5.37
C VAL A 175 4.39 -0.30 -4.16
N TYR A 176 4.74 -1.58 -4.15
CA TYR A 176 5.60 -2.19 -3.15
C TYR A 176 6.90 -2.68 -3.79
N PRO A 177 8.06 -2.48 -3.14
CA PRO A 177 9.29 -3.12 -3.57
C PRO A 177 9.26 -4.61 -3.18
N MET A 178 10.07 -5.43 -3.85
CA MET A 178 10.24 -6.83 -3.44
C MET A 178 11.29 -6.99 -2.33
N VAL A 179 11.03 -7.89 -1.40
CA VAL A 179 11.99 -8.43 -0.44
C VAL A 179 12.07 -9.95 -0.61
N GLY A 180 13.17 -10.43 -1.19
CA GLY A 180 13.25 -11.81 -1.66
C GLY A 180 12.21 -12.10 -2.74
N ASN A 181 11.32 -13.06 -2.49
CA ASN A 181 10.28 -13.49 -3.44
C ASN A 181 8.88 -12.94 -3.11
N SER A 182 8.77 -11.91 -2.26
CA SER A 182 7.48 -11.36 -1.84
C SER A 182 7.51 -9.83 -1.78
N ALA A 183 6.35 -9.20 -1.98
CA ALA A 183 6.20 -7.77 -1.83
C ALA A 183 6.45 -7.37 -0.36
N ASP A 184 7.24 -6.32 -0.16
CA ASP A 184 7.49 -5.72 1.15
C ASP A 184 6.35 -4.77 1.51
N LEU A 185 5.35 -5.32 2.20
CA LEU A 185 4.14 -4.58 2.58
C LEU A 185 4.39 -3.49 3.62
N THR A 186 5.62 -3.34 4.13
CA THR A 186 6.00 -2.27 5.06
C THR A 186 6.42 -0.98 4.35
N ARG A 187 6.59 -1.02 3.02
CA ARG A 187 7.11 0.09 2.21
C ARG A 187 6.26 0.37 0.97
N GLY A 188 4.95 0.52 1.15
CA GLY A 188 4.03 0.89 0.08
C GLY A 188 4.11 2.38 -0.27
N PHE A 189 4.31 2.69 -1.55
CA PHE A 189 4.18 4.04 -2.09
C PHE A 189 2.77 4.22 -2.68
N VAL A 190 1.97 5.12 -2.10
CA VAL A 190 0.58 5.36 -2.50
C VAL A 190 0.58 6.36 -3.67
N VAL A 191 0.53 5.85 -4.90
CA VAL A 191 0.59 6.65 -6.13
C VAL A 191 -0.65 7.51 -6.26
N SER A 192 -1.82 6.90 -6.18
CA SER A 192 -3.11 7.58 -6.32
C SER A 192 -4.11 7.04 -5.33
N VAL A 193 -5.00 7.94 -4.88
CA VAL A 193 -6.18 7.60 -4.10
C VAL A 193 -7.37 7.77 -5.02
N LEU A 194 -8.31 6.84 -4.95
CA LEU A 194 -9.41 6.73 -5.89
C LEU A 194 -10.77 6.92 -5.20
N ASP A 195 -11.62 7.70 -5.85
CA ASP A 195 -13.01 7.91 -5.47
C ASP A 195 -13.92 7.02 -6.30
N GLN A 196 -14.73 6.22 -5.62
CA GLN A 196 -15.79 5.45 -6.26
C GLN A 196 -16.84 6.38 -6.85
N VAL A 197 -17.25 6.12 -8.08
CA VAL A 197 -18.32 6.86 -8.75
C VAL A 197 -19.67 6.32 -8.28
N TYR A 198 -20.59 7.25 -7.98
CA TYR A 198 -21.98 6.96 -7.62
C TYR A 198 -22.92 7.52 -8.69
N GLU A 199 -23.89 6.71 -9.09
CA GLU A 199 -24.97 7.09 -10.01
C GLU A 199 -26.31 6.89 -9.29
N GLU A 200 -27.14 7.93 -9.20
CA GLU A 200 -28.42 7.87 -8.47
C GLU A 200 -28.28 7.31 -7.02
N ASP A 201 -27.24 7.74 -6.31
CA ASP A 201 -26.86 7.25 -4.97
C ASP A 201 -26.50 5.76 -4.87
N MET A 202 -26.26 5.10 -6.01
CA MET A 202 -25.81 3.72 -6.09
C MET A 202 -24.32 3.66 -6.46
N PRO A 203 -23.51 2.84 -5.77
CA PRO A 203 -22.11 2.66 -6.11
C PRO A 203 -21.96 1.97 -7.47
N THR A 204 -20.93 2.35 -8.23
CA THR A 204 -20.56 1.70 -9.50
C THR A 204 -19.19 1.00 -9.38
N GLU A 205 -18.83 0.16 -10.35
CA GLU A 205 -17.48 -0.44 -10.45
C GLU A 205 -16.42 0.56 -10.96
N VAL A 206 -16.79 1.80 -11.23
CA VAL A 206 -15.91 2.85 -11.76
C VAL A 206 -15.28 3.64 -10.60
N PHE A 207 -13.97 3.83 -10.69
CA PHE A 207 -13.18 4.56 -9.70
C PHE A 207 -12.32 5.59 -10.41
N ASN A 208 -12.50 6.86 -10.04
CA ASN A 208 -11.74 7.98 -10.59
C ASN A 208 -10.61 8.36 -9.65
N VAL A 209 -9.53 8.91 -10.19
CA VAL A 209 -8.49 9.55 -9.36
C VAL A 209 -9.14 10.69 -8.56
N SER A 210 -8.90 10.71 -7.25
CA SER A 210 -9.43 11.76 -6.38
C SER A 210 -8.92 13.13 -6.79
N SER A 211 -9.73 14.18 -6.62
CA SER A 211 -9.32 15.56 -6.89
C SER A 211 -8.62 16.21 -5.69
N GLU A 212 -8.60 15.54 -4.54
CA GLU A 212 -7.94 16.02 -3.33
C GLU A 212 -6.41 15.90 -3.43
N PRO A 213 -5.64 16.82 -2.80
CA PRO A 213 -4.18 16.79 -2.83
C PRO A 213 -3.59 15.74 -1.88
N ILE A 214 -3.93 14.46 -2.10
CA ILE A 214 -3.61 13.33 -1.21
C ILE A 214 -2.74 12.25 -1.87
N HIS A 215 -2.26 12.49 -3.08
CA HIS A 215 -1.47 11.54 -3.87
C HIS A 215 0.03 11.58 -3.56
N ASN A 216 0.72 10.50 -3.91
CA ASN A 216 2.16 10.27 -3.64
C ASN A 216 2.46 10.21 -2.13
N GLY A 217 1.63 9.48 -1.39
CA GLY A 217 1.80 9.22 0.04
C GLY A 217 2.50 7.89 0.31
N SER A 218 2.35 7.35 1.52
CA SER A 218 2.89 6.05 1.90
C SER A 218 1.94 5.24 2.78
N VAL A 219 2.08 3.92 2.69
CA VAL A 219 1.34 2.96 3.52
C VAL A 219 2.25 1.81 3.95
N ALA A 220 2.10 1.38 5.19
CA ALA A 220 2.78 0.22 5.75
C ALA A 220 1.74 -0.69 6.41
N PHE A 221 1.93 -2.00 6.28
CA PHE A 221 1.07 -3.01 6.88
C PHE A 221 1.77 -3.79 7.99
N ASP A 222 1.01 -4.13 9.02
CA ASP A 222 1.35 -5.24 9.92
C ASP A 222 0.76 -6.53 9.34
N LYS A 223 1.66 -7.39 8.85
CA LYS A 223 1.28 -8.68 8.25
C LYS A 223 0.66 -9.65 9.24
N SER A 224 1.04 -9.59 10.52
CA SER A 224 0.50 -10.49 11.55
C SER A 224 -0.92 -10.10 11.96
N ALA A 225 -1.18 -8.80 12.04
CA ALA A 225 -2.49 -8.26 12.40
C ALA A 225 -3.45 -8.12 11.21
N ASN A 226 -2.95 -8.26 9.97
CA ASN A 226 -3.68 -7.94 8.75
C ASN A 226 -4.30 -6.53 8.82
N SER A 227 -3.48 -5.52 9.11
CA SER A 227 -3.92 -4.14 9.30
C SER A 227 -2.90 -3.15 8.76
N ILE A 228 -3.35 -1.92 8.49
CA ILE A 228 -2.45 -0.80 8.21
C ILE A 228 -1.78 -0.39 9.54
N SER A 229 -0.45 -0.39 9.57
CA SER A 229 0.34 0.05 10.73
C SER A 229 0.71 1.53 10.64
N SER A 230 0.82 2.07 9.43
CA SER A 230 1.03 3.49 9.18
C SER A 230 0.44 3.89 7.82
N TYR A 231 -0.21 5.04 7.77
CA TYR A 231 -0.63 5.69 6.54
C TYR A 231 -0.29 7.18 6.62
N ILE A 232 0.39 7.68 5.59
CA ILE A 232 0.71 9.10 5.45
C ILE A 232 0.13 9.55 4.12
N ALA A 233 -0.89 10.40 4.18
CA ALA A 233 -1.47 11.01 3.00
C ALA A 233 -0.39 11.81 2.25
N GLY A 234 -0.42 11.75 0.93
CA GLY A 234 0.45 12.57 0.12
C GLY A 234 0.00 14.04 0.11
N THR A 235 0.67 14.84 -0.71
CA THR A 235 0.40 16.31 -0.81
C THR A 235 0.17 16.76 -2.25
N LYS A 236 0.17 15.84 -3.20
CA LYS A 236 0.09 16.14 -4.63
C LYS A 236 -1.36 16.07 -5.11
N ALA A 237 -1.76 17.09 -5.87
CA ALA A 237 -3.09 17.16 -6.50
C ALA A 237 -3.22 16.24 -7.72
N ALA A 238 -2.11 15.85 -8.34
CA ALA A 238 -2.08 14.86 -9.42
C ALA A 238 -1.13 13.72 -9.02
N PRO A 239 -1.50 12.46 -9.30
CA PRO A 239 -0.63 11.32 -9.04
C PRO A 239 0.57 11.32 -9.98
N ALA A 240 1.68 10.73 -9.54
CA ALA A 240 2.84 10.53 -10.40
C ALA A 240 2.52 9.55 -11.55
N GLN A 241 2.92 9.92 -12.77
CA GLN A 241 2.82 9.03 -13.93
C GLN A 241 3.99 8.06 -14.02
N PHE A 242 5.18 8.53 -13.64
CA PHE A 242 6.42 7.76 -13.65
C PHE A 242 6.99 7.66 -12.24
N LEU A 243 7.53 6.49 -11.93
CA LEU A 243 8.22 6.23 -10.68
C LEU A 243 9.60 5.63 -10.98
N SER A 244 10.54 5.81 -10.05
CA SER A 244 11.78 5.05 -9.99
C SER A 244 11.73 4.05 -8.83
N ILE A 245 12.47 2.95 -8.97
CA ILE A 245 12.77 2.02 -7.88
C ILE A 245 14.26 1.73 -7.85
N SER A 246 14.89 1.90 -6.68
CA SER A 246 16.31 1.61 -6.47
C SER A 246 16.56 0.15 -6.12
N ASN A 247 17.82 -0.28 -6.13
CA ASN A 247 18.21 -1.63 -5.69
C ASN A 247 17.91 -1.90 -4.20
N SER A 248 17.79 -0.86 -3.37
CA SER A 248 17.35 -1.01 -1.97
C SER A 248 15.82 -1.09 -1.85
N GLY A 249 15.07 -0.91 -2.95
CA GLY A 249 13.61 -0.88 -2.98
C GLY A 249 13.02 0.48 -2.60
N GLU A 250 13.80 1.55 -2.62
CA GLU A 250 13.28 2.91 -2.46
C GLU A 250 12.49 3.31 -3.71
N ILE A 251 11.27 3.79 -3.54
CA ILE A 251 10.37 4.21 -4.63
C ILE A 251 10.19 5.72 -4.57
N LYS A 252 10.37 6.41 -5.70
CA LYS A 252 10.18 7.87 -5.82
C LYS A 252 9.39 8.23 -7.07
N ALA A 253 8.66 9.34 -7.00
CA ALA A 253 8.10 9.96 -8.20
C ALA A 253 9.19 10.65 -9.02
N VAL A 254 9.11 10.53 -10.35
CA VAL A 254 10.05 11.16 -11.28
C VAL A 254 9.31 11.85 -12.43
N GLU A 255 9.91 12.87 -13.02
CA GLU A 255 9.30 13.68 -14.08
C GLU A 255 9.42 13.02 -15.47
N ALA A 256 10.35 12.08 -15.65
CA ALA A 256 10.59 11.40 -16.92
C ALA A 256 11.14 9.98 -16.71
N LEU A 257 10.99 9.16 -17.74
CA LEU A 257 11.61 7.84 -17.81
C LEU A 257 13.11 7.95 -18.10
N SER A 258 13.88 7.03 -17.53
CA SER A 258 15.26 6.71 -17.89
C SER A 258 15.31 5.93 -19.21
N ASP A 259 16.51 5.85 -19.82
CA ASP A 259 16.72 5.11 -21.07
C ASP A 259 16.35 3.62 -20.94
N GLU A 260 16.69 3.01 -19.80
CA GLU A 260 16.24 1.67 -19.43
C GLU A 260 15.03 1.75 -18.51
N THR A 261 13.95 1.04 -18.86
CA THR A 261 12.69 1.06 -18.10
C THR A 261 12.29 -0.35 -17.67
N LEU A 262 11.61 -0.43 -16.53
CA LEU A 262 10.98 -1.66 -16.08
C LEU A 262 9.65 -1.86 -16.79
N THR A 263 9.25 -3.12 -16.93
CA THR A 263 7.99 -3.49 -17.58
C THR A 263 6.97 -3.97 -16.55
N THR A 264 5.69 -3.84 -16.86
CA THR A 264 4.61 -4.35 -16.01
C THR A 264 3.99 -5.59 -16.65
N ALA A 265 3.64 -6.58 -15.83
CA ALA A 265 2.98 -7.80 -16.27
C ALA A 265 1.79 -8.12 -15.35
N PRO A 266 0.58 -8.36 -15.88
CA PRO A 266 -0.57 -8.69 -15.04
C PRO A 266 -0.35 -10.02 -14.32
N TYR A 267 -0.70 -10.08 -13.04
CA TYR A 267 -0.60 -11.31 -12.25
C TYR A 267 -1.95 -12.02 -12.18
N TYR A 268 -1.95 -13.31 -12.54
CA TYR A 268 -3.11 -14.19 -12.47
C TYR A 268 -2.82 -15.43 -11.64
N ALA A 269 -3.87 -15.99 -11.04
CA ALA A 269 -3.88 -17.36 -10.58
C ALA A 269 -4.31 -18.27 -11.75
N THR A 270 -3.61 -19.38 -11.98
CA THR A 270 -3.91 -20.32 -13.09
C THR A 270 -4.23 -21.70 -12.54
N ASP A 271 -5.42 -22.24 -12.89
CA ASP A 271 -5.83 -23.58 -12.46
C ASP A 271 -5.36 -24.70 -13.40
N ALA A 272 -5.63 -25.96 -13.02
CA ALA A 272 -5.26 -27.15 -13.79
C ALA A 272 -5.99 -27.30 -15.13
N SER A 273 -7.05 -26.52 -15.37
CA SER A 273 -7.76 -26.46 -16.67
C SER A 273 -7.24 -25.32 -17.54
N GLY A 274 -6.27 -24.52 -17.08
CA GLY A 274 -5.71 -23.37 -17.80
C GLY A 274 -6.56 -22.10 -17.71
N ASN A 275 -7.53 -22.04 -16.80
CA ASN A 275 -8.27 -20.80 -16.57
C ASN A 275 -7.40 -19.82 -15.76
N ASN A 276 -7.45 -18.54 -16.13
CA ASN A 276 -6.78 -17.46 -15.43
C ASN A 276 -7.77 -16.61 -14.65
N TYR A 277 -7.43 -16.33 -13.39
CA TYR A 277 -8.26 -15.55 -12.47
C TYR A 277 -7.47 -14.34 -11.99
N GLY A 278 -8.13 -13.18 -12.02
CA GLY A 278 -7.59 -11.95 -11.44
C GLY A 278 -7.26 -12.10 -9.98
N ILE A 279 -6.33 -11.27 -9.51
CA ILE A 279 -5.94 -11.21 -8.11
C ILE A 279 -6.27 -9.82 -7.58
N VAL A 280 -6.74 -9.73 -6.33
CA VAL A 280 -6.90 -8.49 -5.58
C VAL A 280 -6.21 -8.63 -4.23
N LYS A 281 -5.51 -7.58 -3.82
CA LYS A 281 -4.94 -7.47 -2.48
C LYS A 281 -5.96 -6.81 -1.55
N ILE A 282 -6.29 -7.47 -0.45
CA ILE A 282 -7.17 -6.95 0.60
C ILE A 282 -6.43 -7.09 1.92
N GLY A 283 -6.01 -5.96 2.50
CA GLY A 283 -5.08 -5.97 3.63
C GLY A 283 -3.76 -6.62 3.21
N THR A 284 -3.29 -7.62 3.93
CA THR A 284 -2.09 -8.41 3.60
C THR A 284 -2.39 -9.74 2.90
N GLN A 285 -3.61 -9.92 2.42
CA GLN A 285 -4.07 -11.15 1.77
C GLN A 285 -4.31 -10.92 0.28
N TYR A 286 -3.96 -11.90 -0.56
CA TYR A 286 -4.22 -11.90 -2.00
C TYR A 286 -5.33 -12.88 -2.30
N TRP A 287 -6.45 -12.38 -2.81
CA TRP A 287 -7.64 -13.14 -3.13
C TRP A 287 -7.83 -13.22 -4.63
N MET A 288 -8.40 -14.33 -5.12
CA MET A 288 -8.93 -14.35 -6.48
C MET A 288 -10.08 -13.33 -6.60
N GLN A 289 -10.19 -12.64 -7.74
CA GLN A 289 -11.31 -11.74 -8.03
C GLN A 289 -12.56 -12.45 -8.55
N TYR A 290 -12.42 -13.68 -9.03
CA TYR A 290 -13.53 -14.47 -9.58
C TYR A 290 -13.55 -15.88 -9.03
N ASN A 291 -14.70 -16.54 -9.15
CA ASN A 291 -14.88 -17.90 -8.64
C ASN A 291 -14.17 -18.92 -9.53
N LEU A 292 -13.66 -19.99 -8.91
CA LEU A 292 -13.06 -21.10 -9.61
C LEU A 292 -14.07 -21.75 -10.60
N LYS A 293 -13.59 -22.07 -11.80
CA LYS A 293 -14.30 -22.78 -12.87
C LYS A 293 -13.47 -23.89 -13.50
N THR A 294 -12.55 -24.46 -12.72
CA THR A 294 -11.77 -25.60 -13.16
C THR A 294 -12.64 -26.83 -13.37
N THR A 295 -12.28 -27.62 -14.36
CA THR A 295 -12.85 -28.95 -14.65
C THR A 295 -11.89 -30.07 -14.28
N LYS A 296 -10.73 -29.72 -13.70
CA LYS A 296 -9.65 -30.63 -13.35
C LYS A 296 -9.19 -30.40 -11.92
N LEU A 297 -8.85 -31.49 -11.23
CA LEU A 297 -8.10 -31.42 -9.98
C LEU A 297 -6.67 -30.94 -10.27
N ALA A 298 -5.97 -30.48 -9.23
CA ALA A 298 -4.58 -30.02 -9.31
C ALA A 298 -3.63 -31.08 -9.89
N ASN A 299 -3.96 -32.37 -9.77
CA ASN A 299 -3.20 -33.48 -10.35
C ASN A 299 -3.53 -33.76 -11.84
N GLY A 300 -4.42 -32.96 -12.46
CA GLY A 300 -4.84 -33.07 -13.86
C GLY A 300 -6.04 -33.99 -14.13
N SER A 301 -6.53 -34.72 -13.12
CA SER A 301 -7.70 -35.61 -13.25
C SER A 301 -8.99 -34.82 -13.45
N ASP A 302 -9.90 -35.33 -14.27
CA ASP A 302 -11.18 -34.67 -14.52
C ASP A 302 -12.09 -34.72 -13.28
N ILE A 303 -12.86 -33.65 -13.08
CA ILE A 303 -13.92 -33.56 -12.06
C ILE A 303 -15.26 -33.91 -12.73
N ALA A 304 -16.06 -34.77 -12.12
CA ALA A 304 -17.34 -35.16 -12.68
C ALA A 304 -18.35 -33.99 -12.71
N THR A 305 -19.27 -34.01 -13.67
CA THR A 305 -20.40 -33.08 -13.74
C THR A 305 -21.69 -33.81 -14.05
N GLY A 306 -22.84 -33.21 -13.75
CA GLY A 306 -24.17 -33.83 -13.94
C GLY A 306 -24.47 -34.97 -12.95
N ILE A 307 -23.71 -35.06 -11.86
CA ILE A 307 -23.98 -36.02 -10.78
C ILE A 307 -25.27 -35.64 -10.07
N THR A 308 -26.22 -36.58 -10.00
CA THR A 308 -27.47 -36.44 -9.26
C THR A 308 -27.61 -37.59 -8.26
N GLY A 309 -28.21 -37.30 -7.11
CA GLY A 309 -28.43 -38.26 -6.02
C GLY A 309 -27.41 -38.13 -4.89
N ALA A 310 -27.92 -38.21 -3.65
CA ALA A 310 -27.15 -37.85 -2.46
C ALA A 310 -25.90 -38.70 -2.21
N ASP A 311 -25.96 -40.01 -2.50
CA ASP A 311 -24.82 -40.90 -2.29
C ASP A 311 -23.70 -40.60 -3.30
N ALA A 312 -24.05 -40.52 -4.59
CA ALA A 312 -23.09 -40.26 -5.66
C ALA A 312 -22.41 -38.88 -5.50
N TRP A 313 -23.17 -37.86 -5.12
CA TRP A 313 -22.66 -36.51 -4.87
C TRP A 313 -21.69 -36.43 -3.69
N LYS A 314 -21.84 -37.27 -2.66
CA LYS A 314 -20.95 -37.23 -1.49
C LYS A 314 -19.67 -38.04 -1.66
N THR A 315 -19.60 -38.94 -2.64
CA THR A 315 -18.46 -39.86 -2.81
C THR A 315 -17.63 -39.59 -4.05
N THR A 316 -18.15 -38.81 -5.00
CA THR A 316 -17.49 -38.55 -6.29
C THR A 316 -17.07 -37.10 -6.34
N ALA A 317 -15.80 -36.79 -6.64
CA ALA A 317 -15.39 -35.41 -6.91
C ALA A 317 -16.24 -34.83 -8.05
N ALA A 318 -17.07 -33.83 -7.74
CA ALA A 318 -18.06 -33.32 -8.66
C ALA A 318 -18.21 -31.79 -8.58
N TYR A 319 -18.60 -31.21 -9.72
CA TYR A 319 -19.02 -29.83 -9.83
C TYR A 319 -20.35 -29.72 -10.58
N ARG A 320 -20.98 -28.54 -10.48
CA ARG A 320 -22.16 -28.17 -11.25
C ARG A 320 -22.13 -26.68 -11.62
N GLU A 321 -22.88 -26.33 -12.66
CA GLU A 321 -23.15 -24.94 -13.04
C GLU A 321 -23.81 -24.17 -11.90
N SER A 322 -23.44 -22.90 -11.75
CA SER A 322 -24.07 -22.01 -10.76
C SER A 322 -25.46 -21.55 -11.21
N SER A 323 -26.10 -20.65 -10.45
CA SER A 323 -27.35 -20.02 -10.89
C SER A 323 -27.19 -18.93 -11.96
N SER A 324 -25.96 -18.66 -12.40
CA SER A 324 -25.62 -17.62 -13.38
C SER A 324 -24.61 -18.15 -14.41
N PRO A 325 -24.95 -19.22 -15.17
CA PRO A 325 -24.01 -19.88 -16.10
C PRO A 325 -23.54 -18.98 -17.26
N GLU A 326 -24.31 -17.94 -17.59
CA GLU A 326 -23.96 -16.93 -18.60
C GLU A 326 -22.86 -15.96 -18.14
N ASN A 327 -22.63 -15.84 -16.83
CA ASN A 327 -21.60 -14.99 -16.28
C ASN A 327 -20.26 -15.75 -16.23
N PRO A 328 -19.24 -15.35 -17.03
CA PRO A 328 -17.96 -16.07 -17.10
C PRO A 328 -17.15 -16.04 -15.79
N ASP A 329 -17.53 -15.16 -14.85
CA ASP A 329 -16.87 -14.93 -13.57
C ASP A 329 -17.61 -15.56 -12.38
N ALA A 330 -18.84 -16.04 -12.61
CA ALA A 330 -19.65 -16.72 -11.60
C ALA A 330 -19.05 -18.06 -11.15
N GLY A 331 -18.33 -18.74 -12.04
CA GLY A 331 -17.68 -20.02 -11.77
C GLY A 331 -18.65 -21.17 -11.45
N PHE A 332 -18.08 -22.27 -10.95
CA PHE A 332 -18.83 -23.50 -10.64
C PHE A 332 -19.05 -23.68 -9.14
N LEU A 333 -19.97 -24.59 -8.83
CA LEU A 333 -20.25 -25.05 -7.48
C LEU A 333 -19.68 -26.47 -7.30
N TYR A 334 -18.76 -26.63 -6.37
CA TYR A 334 -18.02 -27.87 -6.12
C TYR A 334 -18.45 -28.53 -4.82
N ASN A 335 -18.49 -29.86 -4.80
CA ASN A 335 -18.65 -30.58 -3.54
C ASN A 335 -17.34 -30.63 -2.75
N ALA A 336 -17.44 -31.04 -1.48
CA ALA A 336 -16.30 -31.12 -0.58
C ALA A 336 -15.22 -32.13 -1.07
N VAL A 337 -15.62 -33.21 -1.75
CA VAL A 337 -14.70 -34.22 -2.28
C VAL A 337 -13.81 -33.64 -3.38
N ALA A 338 -14.38 -32.87 -4.32
CA ALA A 338 -13.59 -32.19 -5.36
C ALA A 338 -12.59 -31.20 -4.77
N CYS A 339 -12.93 -30.59 -3.63
CA CYS A 339 -12.07 -29.66 -2.92
C CYS A 339 -10.99 -30.36 -2.08
N GLY A 340 -11.05 -31.68 -1.94
CA GLY A 340 -10.05 -32.48 -1.22
C GLY A 340 -10.41 -32.84 0.22
N TYR A 341 -11.70 -32.79 0.60
CA TYR A 341 -12.17 -33.31 1.88
C TYR A 341 -12.53 -34.79 1.79
N LEU A 342 -11.77 -35.63 2.48
CA LEU A 342 -11.94 -37.08 2.51
C LEU A 342 -11.68 -37.60 3.93
N SER A 343 -12.59 -38.45 4.44
CA SER A 343 -12.46 -39.13 5.73
C SER A 343 -12.14 -38.21 6.92
N GLY A 344 -12.74 -37.02 6.96
CA GLY A 344 -12.55 -36.06 8.05
C GLY A 344 -11.30 -35.17 7.93
N ALA A 345 -10.46 -35.37 6.91
CA ALA A 345 -9.28 -34.58 6.66
C ALA A 345 -9.47 -33.70 5.41
N PHE A 346 -8.85 -32.52 5.43
CA PHE A 346 -8.80 -31.63 4.27
C PHE A 346 -7.37 -31.60 3.72
N ALA A 347 -7.23 -31.87 2.43
CA ALA A 347 -6.01 -31.68 1.67
C ALA A 347 -6.37 -31.07 0.31
N ASP A 348 -6.03 -29.79 0.12
CA ASP A 348 -6.44 -29.04 -1.06
C ASP A 348 -6.11 -29.77 -2.37
N ALA A 349 -7.14 -30.03 -3.17
CA ALA A 349 -7.03 -30.84 -4.39
C ALA A 349 -7.36 -30.04 -5.66
N ILE A 350 -7.73 -28.76 -5.55
CA ILE A 350 -8.39 -28.04 -6.65
C ILE A 350 -7.85 -26.62 -6.89
N SER A 351 -7.17 -26.02 -5.91
CA SER A 351 -6.73 -24.64 -6.02
C SER A 351 -5.67 -24.42 -7.11
N PRO A 352 -5.63 -23.23 -7.73
CA PRO A 352 -4.52 -22.79 -8.57
C PRO A 352 -3.15 -22.89 -7.87
N GLU A 353 -2.08 -23.04 -8.65
CA GLU A 353 -0.72 -23.12 -8.09
C GLU A 353 -0.38 -21.86 -7.25
N GLY A 354 0.11 -22.07 -6.03
CA GLY A 354 0.46 -20.99 -5.09
C GLY A 354 -0.75 -20.36 -4.38
N PHE A 355 -1.96 -20.86 -4.60
CA PHE A 355 -3.18 -20.49 -3.90
C PHE A 355 -3.77 -21.68 -3.14
N THR A 356 -4.64 -21.42 -2.18
CA THR A 356 -5.35 -22.47 -1.44
C THR A 356 -6.75 -22.05 -1.04
N ILE A 357 -7.62 -23.00 -0.71
CA ILE A 357 -8.93 -22.74 -0.10
C ILE A 357 -8.72 -22.10 1.29
N PRO A 358 -9.28 -20.91 1.55
CA PRO A 358 -9.11 -20.17 2.81
C PRO A 358 -9.63 -20.96 4.00
N SER A 359 -8.95 -20.86 5.14
CA SER A 359 -9.46 -21.34 6.42
C SER A 359 -10.39 -20.32 7.06
N ASN A 360 -11.11 -20.72 8.10
CA ASN A 360 -11.94 -19.83 8.92
C ASN A 360 -11.13 -18.67 9.51
N GLU A 361 -9.87 -18.91 9.91
CA GLU A 361 -8.97 -17.86 10.38
C GLU A 361 -8.71 -16.81 9.29
N LYS A 362 -8.55 -17.22 8.03
CA LYS A 362 -8.32 -16.28 6.92
C LYS A 362 -9.56 -15.48 6.58
N TRP A 363 -10.74 -16.09 6.61
CA TRP A 363 -12.02 -15.38 6.52
C TRP A 363 -12.21 -14.38 7.67
N SER A 364 -11.95 -14.78 8.91
CA SER A 364 -12.03 -13.87 10.06
C SER A 364 -11.06 -12.70 9.94
N SER A 365 -9.85 -12.95 9.46
CA SER A 365 -8.86 -11.89 9.23
C SER A 365 -9.29 -10.92 8.12
N LEU A 366 -9.91 -11.40 7.03
CA LEU A 366 -10.52 -10.57 6.00
C LEU A 366 -11.64 -9.67 6.57
N VAL A 367 -12.58 -10.27 7.31
CA VAL A 367 -13.70 -9.55 7.94
C VAL A 367 -13.19 -8.49 8.91
N SER A 368 -12.18 -8.83 9.73
CA SER A 368 -11.56 -7.89 10.67
C SER A 368 -10.98 -6.67 9.96
N TYR A 369 -10.22 -6.87 8.88
CA TYR A 369 -9.67 -5.77 8.09
C TYR A 369 -10.77 -4.88 7.50
N LEU A 370 -11.78 -5.49 6.87
CA LEU A 370 -12.88 -4.75 6.22
C LEU A 370 -13.80 -4.05 7.22
N SER A 371 -13.83 -4.49 8.48
CA SER A 371 -14.55 -3.81 9.56
C SER A 371 -13.81 -2.60 10.15
N GLY A 372 -12.61 -2.29 9.64
CA GLY A 372 -11.79 -1.17 10.09
C GLY A 372 -12.42 0.21 9.91
N THR A 373 -13.49 0.32 9.10
CA THR A 373 -14.32 1.52 8.95
C THR A 373 -15.80 1.16 9.02
N ASN A 374 -16.60 2.03 9.65
CA ASN A 374 -18.05 1.83 9.84
C ASN A 374 -18.91 2.48 8.75
N THR A 375 -18.30 2.96 7.67
CA THR A 375 -18.99 3.66 6.56
C THR A 375 -19.89 2.72 5.76
N VAL A 376 -19.42 1.49 5.54
CA VAL A 376 -20.09 0.45 4.78
C VAL A 376 -19.83 -0.90 5.47
N ASP A 377 -20.84 -1.75 5.53
CA ASP A 377 -20.73 -3.09 6.10
C ASP A 377 -19.81 -4.00 5.27
N VAL A 378 -19.28 -5.05 5.92
CA VAL A 378 -18.34 -5.99 5.29
C VAL A 378 -18.97 -6.75 4.11
N GLY A 379 -20.25 -7.11 4.21
CA GLY A 379 -20.93 -7.84 3.14
C GLY A 379 -21.01 -7.01 1.85
N SER A 380 -21.40 -5.74 1.97
CA SER A 380 -21.45 -4.79 0.87
C SER A 380 -20.09 -4.55 0.25
N LYS A 381 -19.04 -4.42 1.08
CA LYS A 381 -17.65 -4.22 0.59
C LYS A 381 -17.16 -5.37 -0.30
N LEU A 382 -17.69 -6.58 -0.12
CA LEU A 382 -17.28 -7.80 -0.85
C LEU A 382 -18.11 -8.09 -2.11
N LYS A 383 -19.35 -7.62 -2.16
CA LYS A 383 -20.30 -7.93 -3.24
C LYS A 383 -20.14 -6.97 -4.41
N VAL A 384 -20.31 -7.48 -5.63
CA VAL A 384 -20.42 -6.63 -6.83
C VAL A 384 -21.56 -5.63 -6.69
N THR A 385 -21.43 -4.50 -7.38
CA THR A 385 -22.44 -3.46 -7.42
C THR A 385 -23.72 -3.88 -8.15
N GLY A 386 -24.81 -3.17 -7.88
CA GLY A 386 -26.11 -3.38 -8.53
C GLY A 386 -26.95 -4.55 -8.00
N PHE A 387 -28.17 -4.65 -8.54
CA PHE A 387 -29.19 -5.64 -8.22
C PHE A 387 -29.76 -6.28 -9.51
N GLY A 388 -30.63 -7.27 -9.34
CA GLY A 388 -31.36 -7.92 -10.44
C GLY A 388 -30.55 -9.05 -11.07
N GLU A 389 -29.54 -8.72 -11.87
CA GLU A 389 -28.67 -9.73 -12.48
C GLU A 389 -27.71 -10.36 -11.47
N ASN A 390 -27.21 -9.57 -10.51
CA ASN A 390 -26.20 -10.00 -9.55
C ASN A 390 -26.78 -10.51 -8.21
N TRP A 391 -27.82 -9.86 -7.70
CA TRP A 391 -28.43 -10.10 -6.39
C TRP A 391 -29.91 -9.78 -6.42
N ASN A 392 -30.72 -10.53 -5.67
CA ASN A 392 -32.12 -10.19 -5.44
C ASN A 392 -32.22 -8.86 -4.70
N VAL A 393 -33.23 -8.05 -5.04
CA VAL A 393 -33.52 -6.80 -4.32
C VAL A 393 -34.00 -7.13 -2.92
N TRP A 394 -33.40 -6.50 -1.91
CA TRP A 394 -33.75 -6.71 -0.51
C TRP A 394 -34.05 -5.40 0.21
N TYR A 395 -35.33 -5.01 0.26
CA TYR A 395 -35.82 -3.82 0.97
C TYR A 395 -34.99 -2.54 0.68
N ASP A 396 -34.71 -1.71 1.69
CA ASP A 396 -33.96 -0.44 1.63
C ASP A 396 -32.43 -0.61 1.43
N TYR A 397 -31.94 -1.83 1.20
CA TYR A 397 -30.52 -2.08 0.97
C TYR A 397 -30.07 -1.50 -0.37
N LYS A 398 -28.94 -0.80 -0.39
CA LYS A 398 -28.38 -0.14 -1.58
C LYS A 398 -27.40 -1.01 -2.39
N GLY A 399 -27.29 -2.30 -2.07
CA GLY A 399 -26.50 -3.25 -2.86
C GLY A 399 -25.04 -3.31 -2.44
N GLY A 400 -24.27 -4.16 -3.13
CA GLY A 400 -22.83 -4.23 -2.93
C GLY A 400 -22.14 -2.94 -3.38
N THR A 401 -21.01 -2.62 -2.75
CA THR A 401 -20.12 -1.53 -3.20
C THR A 401 -18.91 -2.05 -3.93
N ASN A 402 -18.55 -3.32 -3.75
CA ASN A 402 -17.33 -3.94 -4.24
C ASN A 402 -16.05 -3.15 -3.95
N ILE A 403 -16.04 -2.26 -2.95
CA ILE A 403 -14.89 -1.39 -2.71
C ILE A 403 -13.63 -2.18 -2.36
N SER A 404 -13.77 -3.42 -1.85
CA SER A 404 -12.64 -4.32 -1.61
C SER A 404 -12.05 -4.94 -2.89
N GLY A 405 -12.78 -4.92 -4.01
CA GLY A 405 -12.43 -5.60 -5.27
C GLY A 405 -12.63 -7.13 -5.24
N PHE A 406 -13.28 -7.68 -4.21
CA PHE A 406 -13.49 -9.12 -4.07
C PHE A 406 -14.48 -9.69 -5.10
N SER A 407 -15.45 -8.90 -5.56
CA SER A 407 -16.38 -9.23 -6.65
C SER A 407 -17.20 -10.51 -6.41
N ALA A 408 -17.96 -10.56 -5.31
CA ALA A 408 -18.89 -11.65 -5.04
C ALA A 408 -20.26 -11.47 -5.72
N TYR A 409 -20.74 -12.53 -6.35
CA TYR A 409 -22.03 -12.63 -7.03
C TYR A 409 -22.97 -13.58 -6.28
N GLY A 410 -24.28 -13.34 -6.34
CA GLY A 410 -25.31 -14.22 -5.79
C GLY A 410 -25.55 -15.45 -6.67
N ILE A 411 -24.61 -16.39 -6.66
CA ILE A 411 -24.60 -17.53 -7.60
C ILE A 411 -25.29 -18.80 -7.07
N GLY A 412 -25.92 -18.70 -5.90
CA GLY A 412 -26.58 -19.80 -5.22
C GLY A 412 -25.61 -20.82 -4.62
N TYR A 413 -26.14 -22.02 -4.38
CA TYR A 413 -25.40 -23.17 -3.87
C TYR A 413 -26.03 -24.48 -4.36
N GLY A 414 -25.25 -25.56 -4.31
CA GLY A 414 -25.73 -26.90 -4.68
C GLY A 414 -26.36 -27.61 -3.49
N ASN A 415 -27.45 -28.34 -3.72
CA ASN A 415 -28.05 -29.24 -2.74
C ASN A 415 -27.18 -30.48 -2.48
N GLY A 416 -27.54 -31.22 -1.43
CA GLY A 416 -26.94 -32.49 -1.01
C GLY A 416 -26.95 -33.61 -2.06
N ASP A 417 -27.59 -33.40 -3.19
CA ASP A 417 -27.83 -34.34 -4.28
C ASP A 417 -27.31 -33.86 -5.64
N GLY A 418 -26.55 -32.76 -5.68
CA GLY A 418 -26.01 -32.17 -6.91
C GLY A 418 -26.98 -31.28 -7.71
N THR A 419 -28.21 -31.06 -7.23
CA THR A 419 -29.13 -30.09 -7.84
C THR A 419 -28.83 -28.65 -7.38
N LEU A 420 -29.35 -27.63 -8.07
CA LEU A 420 -29.27 -26.24 -7.61
C LEU A 420 -30.31 -26.01 -6.51
N ALA A 421 -29.94 -25.33 -5.43
CA ALA A 421 -30.89 -24.89 -4.40
C ALA A 421 -31.69 -23.68 -4.91
N PRO A 422 -33.02 -23.80 -5.14
CA PRO A 422 -33.81 -22.72 -5.75
C PRO A 422 -33.91 -21.46 -4.87
N ASP A 423 -33.89 -21.64 -3.54
CA ASP A 423 -33.90 -20.57 -2.54
C ASP A 423 -32.59 -19.78 -2.49
N GLY A 424 -31.48 -20.37 -2.99
CA GLY A 424 -30.17 -19.72 -3.04
C GLY A 424 -29.98 -18.77 -4.23
N ILE A 425 -30.77 -18.92 -5.30
CA ILE A 425 -30.57 -18.22 -6.58
C ILE A 425 -30.62 -16.70 -6.35
N LYS A 426 -29.49 -16.00 -6.60
CA LYS A 426 -29.33 -14.55 -6.40
C LYS A 426 -29.55 -14.07 -4.96
N ALA A 427 -29.81 -14.98 -4.02
CA ALA A 427 -30.01 -14.69 -2.61
C ALA A 427 -28.74 -14.96 -1.80
N HIS A 428 -27.93 -15.92 -2.24
CA HIS A 428 -26.78 -16.42 -1.50
C HIS A 428 -25.60 -16.74 -2.41
N VAL A 429 -24.41 -16.71 -1.84
CA VAL A 429 -23.26 -17.51 -2.26
C VAL A 429 -22.57 -18.07 -1.03
N PHE A 430 -22.26 -19.35 -1.08
CA PHE A 430 -21.49 -20.02 -0.04
C PHE A 430 -20.10 -20.38 -0.56
N TYR A 431 -19.07 -19.84 0.08
CA TYR A 431 -17.68 -20.17 -0.15
C TYR A 431 -17.21 -21.23 0.82
N LEU A 432 -16.53 -22.27 0.31
CA LEU A 432 -15.99 -23.32 1.18
C LEU A 432 -14.80 -22.80 2.00
N SER A 433 -14.67 -23.33 3.21
CA SER A 433 -13.48 -23.16 4.05
C SER A 433 -12.72 -24.48 4.19
N SER A 434 -11.40 -24.41 4.27
CA SER A 434 -10.53 -25.56 4.58
C SER A 434 -10.58 -26.00 6.04
N THR A 435 -11.26 -25.26 6.92
CA THR A 435 -11.41 -25.62 8.33
C THR A 435 -12.35 -26.81 8.51
N THR A 436 -11.82 -27.89 9.07
CA THR A 436 -12.54 -29.14 9.36
C THR A 436 -13.26 -29.11 10.70
N TYR A 437 -14.46 -29.67 10.71
CA TYR A 437 -15.27 -29.96 11.90
C TYR A 437 -15.66 -31.44 11.92
N GLY A 438 -16.25 -31.90 13.03
CA GLY A 438 -16.61 -33.31 13.22
C GLY A 438 -17.54 -33.88 12.14
N GLU A 439 -18.38 -33.05 11.52
CA GLU A 439 -19.32 -33.44 10.46
C GLU A 439 -19.18 -32.59 9.19
N GLY A 440 -17.98 -32.11 8.84
CA GLY A 440 -17.74 -31.47 7.55
C GLY A 440 -16.73 -30.33 7.55
N LEU A 441 -16.98 -29.35 6.68
CA LEU A 441 -16.16 -28.16 6.50
C LEU A 441 -16.95 -26.90 6.86
N GLY A 442 -16.24 -25.88 7.33
CA GLY A 442 -16.81 -24.54 7.48
C GLY A 442 -17.15 -23.91 6.13
N ARG A 443 -17.95 -22.84 6.16
CA ARG A 443 -18.29 -22.04 4.98
C ARG A 443 -18.49 -20.57 5.32
N PHE A 444 -18.23 -19.71 4.35
CA PHE A 444 -18.49 -18.28 4.44
C PHE A 444 -19.68 -17.93 3.53
N ASN A 445 -20.71 -17.29 4.08
CA ASN A 445 -21.93 -16.92 3.36
C ASN A 445 -22.00 -15.41 3.16
N LEU A 446 -22.26 -15.00 1.92
CA LEU A 446 -22.75 -13.67 1.59
C LEU A 446 -24.18 -13.79 1.09
N ASN A 447 -25.06 -12.95 1.61
CA ASN A 447 -26.46 -12.93 1.19
C ASN A 447 -26.84 -11.61 0.49
N ALA A 448 -28.06 -11.56 -0.03
CA ALA A 448 -28.59 -10.39 -0.74
C ALA A 448 -28.72 -9.13 0.15
N SER A 449 -28.72 -9.26 1.48
CA SER A 449 -28.66 -8.13 2.42
C SER A 449 -27.21 -7.76 2.77
N GLU A 450 -27.01 -6.82 3.69
CA GLU A 450 -25.68 -6.41 4.21
C GLU A 450 -24.92 -7.50 5.01
N SER A 451 -25.39 -8.75 5.03
CA SER A 451 -24.87 -9.75 5.95
C SER A 451 -23.74 -10.57 5.33
N SER A 452 -22.70 -10.78 6.14
CA SER A 452 -21.70 -11.81 5.94
C SER A 452 -21.62 -12.69 7.18
N SER A 453 -21.43 -14.00 7.01
CA SER A 453 -21.40 -14.92 8.15
C SER A 453 -20.47 -16.11 7.92
N LEU A 454 -19.73 -16.47 8.97
CA LEU A 454 -18.94 -17.68 9.01
C LEU A 454 -19.75 -18.77 9.72
N LEU A 455 -19.97 -19.89 9.03
CA LEU A 455 -20.85 -20.97 9.46
C LEU A 455 -20.04 -22.26 9.64
N GLN A 456 -20.33 -23.01 10.70
CA GLN A 456 -19.46 -24.10 11.16
C GLN A 456 -19.82 -25.49 10.62
N THR A 457 -21.09 -25.92 10.59
CA THR A 457 -21.38 -27.36 10.36
C THR A 457 -22.64 -27.75 9.59
N GLU A 458 -23.77 -27.04 9.67
CA GLU A 458 -25.05 -27.63 9.21
C GLU A 458 -25.13 -27.82 7.68
N GLY A 459 -25.00 -29.06 7.20
CA GLY A 459 -24.94 -29.41 5.76
C GLY A 459 -23.57 -29.21 5.08
N GLY A 460 -22.51 -28.97 5.85
CA GLY A 460 -21.19 -28.49 5.39
C GLY A 460 -20.50 -29.30 4.30
N PHE A 461 -20.46 -30.63 4.34
CA PHE A 461 -19.78 -31.42 3.30
C PHE A 461 -20.69 -31.86 2.15
N THR A 462 -22.01 -31.69 2.32
CA THR A 462 -22.99 -32.25 1.37
C THR A 462 -23.37 -31.26 0.28
N LEU A 463 -23.28 -29.96 0.51
CA LEU A 463 -23.67 -28.95 -0.48
C LEU A 463 -22.60 -28.75 -1.57
N GLY A 464 -22.97 -28.01 -2.62
CA GLY A 464 -22.06 -27.47 -3.62
C GLY A 464 -21.71 -26.01 -3.35
N TYR A 465 -20.42 -25.67 -3.40
CA TYR A 465 -19.87 -24.39 -2.98
C TYR A 465 -19.12 -23.67 -4.08
N ALA A 466 -19.21 -22.34 -4.07
CA ALA A 466 -18.27 -21.51 -4.80
C ALA A 466 -16.89 -21.65 -4.17
N ILE A 467 -15.83 -21.62 -4.97
CA ILE A 467 -14.46 -21.67 -4.48
C ILE A 467 -13.76 -20.36 -4.81
N ARG A 468 -13.16 -19.78 -3.77
CA ARG A 468 -12.45 -18.52 -3.82
C ARG A 468 -11.13 -18.65 -3.07
N CYS A 469 -10.04 -18.85 -3.82
CA CYS A 469 -8.75 -19.17 -3.23
C CYS A 469 -7.99 -17.92 -2.79
N ILE A 470 -7.07 -18.12 -1.85
CA ILE A 470 -6.24 -17.09 -1.23
C ILE A 470 -4.75 -17.47 -1.32
N LYS A 471 -3.89 -16.45 -1.34
CA LYS A 471 -2.44 -16.49 -1.10
C LYS A 471 -2.09 -15.43 -0.05
N TYR A 472 -1.21 -15.72 0.91
CA TYR A 472 -0.92 -14.82 2.04
C TYR A 472 0.50 -14.97 2.59
#